data_AF-A0M6R2-F1
#
_entry.id   AF-A0M6R2-F1
#
_cell.length_a   1.000
_cell.length_b   1.000
_cell.length_c   1.000
_cell.angle_alpha   90.00
_cell.angle_beta   90.00
_cell.angle_gamma   90.00
#
_symmetry.space_group_name_H-M   'P 1'
#
loop_
_entity.id
_entity.type
_entity.pdbx_description
1 polymer ?
#
loop_
_entity_poly.entity_id
_entity_poly.type
_entity_poly.pdbx_seq_one_letter_code
_entity_poly.pdbx_strand_id
1 'polypeptide(L)' 'MIQEHLPKDKDPNEVQEWGWTIQEFITENFWYLLGIIVLLALFFFARYRWNVRNSRKYKN' A
#
# COMPACT_ATOMS: atom_id res chain seq x y z
N MET A 1 -4.54 3.04 -42.47
CA MET A 1 -5.09 2.05 -41.53
C MET A 1 -4.96 2.65 -40.14
N ILE A 2 -6.04 3.21 -39.61
CA ILE A 2 -6.07 3.82 -38.28
C ILE A 2 -6.53 2.70 -37.33
N GLN A 3 -5.70 2.33 -36.35
CA GLN A 3 -6.06 1.32 -35.35
C GLN A 3 -7.05 1.94 -34.37
N GLU A 4 -8.33 1.62 -34.57
CA GLU A 4 -9.49 2.24 -33.91
C GLU A 4 -9.73 1.73 -32.47
N HIS A 5 -8.83 0.89 -31.95
CA HIS A 5 -9.06 0.11 -30.73
C HIS A 5 -7.89 0.10 -29.73
N LEU A 6 -6.79 0.80 -30.00
CA LEU A 6 -5.77 0.96 -28.95
C LEU A 6 -6.23 2.09 -28.03
N PRO A 7 -6.43 1.84 -26.72
CA PRO A 7 -6.61 2.92 -25.76
C PRO A 7 -5.43 3.86 -25.94
N LYS A 8 -5.72 5.14 -26.18
CA LYS A 8 -4.68 6.15 -26.26
C LYS A 8 -3.94 6.09 -24.92
N ASP A 9 -2.61 5.93 -24.98
CA ASP A 9 -1.81 5.98 -23.76
C ASP A 9 -2.18 7.25 -23.02
N LYS A 10 -2.42 7.11 -21.72
CA LYS A 10 -2.78 8.25 -20.88
C LYS A 10 -1.59 9.20 -20.93
N ASP A 11 -1.81 10.41 -21.43
CA ASP A 11 -0.75 11.41 -21.50
C ASP A 11 -0.14 11.54 -20.09
N PRO A 12 1.19 11.48 -19.97
CA PRO A 12 1.85 11.61 -18.69
C PRO A 12 1.49 12.98 -18.11
N ASN A 13 1.11 13.00 -16.83
CA ASN A 13 0.91 14.27 -16.14
C ASN A 13 2.25 15.02 -16.04
N GLU A 14 2.26 16.33 -15.81
CA GLU A 14 3.51 17.15 -15.75
C GLU A 14 4.58 16.54 -14.81
N VAL A 15 4.14 15.83 -13.76
CA VAL A 15 4.96 15.11 -12.78
C VAL A 15 5.56 13.80 -13.33
N GLN A 16 4.85 13.12 -14.22
CA GLN A 16 5.28 11.85 -14.82
C GLN A 16 6.32 12.03 -15.93
N GLU A 17 6.44 13.24 -16.49
CA GLU A 17 7.42 13.56 -17.53
C GLU A 17 8.87 13.61 -17.02
N TRP A 18 9.10 13.93 -15.74
CA TRP A 18 10.43 14.22 -15.20
C TRP A 18 10.95 13.21 -14.16
N GLY A 19 10.21 12.12 -13.93
CA GLY A 19 10.55 11.08 -12.95
C GLY A 19 9.96 11.36 -11.57
N TRP A 20 9.72 10.30 -10.79
CA TRP A 20 8.98 10.41 -9.53
C TRP A 20 9.90 10.83 -8.39
N THR A 21 9.50 11.84 -7.62
CA THR A 21 10.10 12.10 -6.31
C THR A 21 9.46 11.24 -5.23
N ILE A 22 10.19 10.95 -4.15
CA ILE A 22 9.65 10.19 -3.00
C ILE A 22 8.44 10.91 -2.40
N GLN A 23 8.45 12.24 -2.40
CA GLN A 23 7.36 13.05 -1.86
C GLN A 23 6.09 12.89 -2.70
N GLU A 24 6.18 12.97 -4.02
CA GLU A 24 5.06 12.76 -4.94
C GLU A 24 4.47 11.36 -4.78
N PHE A 25 5.33 10.33 -4.74
CA PHE A 25 4.91 8.95 -4.53
C PHE A 25 4.08 8.80 -3.24
N ILE A 26 4.54 9.41 -2.13
CA ILE A 26 3.82 9.37 -0.85
C ILE A 26 2.48 10.10 -0.95
N THR A 27 2.43 11.28 -1.57
CA THR A 27 1.19 12.06 -1.69
C THR A 27 0.16 11.39 -2.61
N GLU A 28 0.58 10.85 -3.75
CA GLU A 28 -0.30 10.17 -4.70
C GLU A 28 -0.86 8.86 -4.15
N ASN A 29 -0.08 8.18 -3.30
CA ASN A 29 -0.44 6.87 -2.77
C ASN A 29 -0.85 6.91 -1.29
N PHE A 30 -1.14 8.09 -0.74
CA PHE A 30 -1.40 8.28 0.70
C PHE A 30 -2.42 7.30 1.27
N TRP A 31 -3.55 7.11 0.58
CA TRP A 31 -4.61 6.19 1.02
C TRP A 31 -4.20 4.72 0.97
N TYR A 32 -3.43 4.31 -0.04
CA TYR A 32 -2.90 2.96 -0.13
C TYR A 32 -1.89 2.70 0.99
N LEU A 33 -0.99 3.65 1.24
CA LEU A 33 -0.02 3.58 2.34
C LEU A 33 -0.73 3.50 3.70
N LEU A 34 -1.77 4.31 3.90
CA LEU A 34 -2.60 4.25 5.11
C LEU A 34 -3.26 2.88 5.27
N GLY A 35 -3.82 2.33 4.20
CA GLY A 35 -4.41 0.99 4.20
C GLY A 35 -3.41 -0.11 4.58
N ILE A 36 -2.20 -0.05 4.05
CA ILE A 36 -1.10 -0.96 4.39
C ILE A 36 -0.76 -0.85 5.88
N ILE A 37 -0.63 0.37 6.42
CA ILE A 37 -0.35 0.59 7.84
C ILE A 37 -1.46 0.01 8.72
N VAL A 38 -2.73 0.20 8.36
CA VAL A 38 -3.87 -0.36 9.10
C VAL A 38 -3.84 -1.89 9.09
N LEU A 39 -3.60 -2.51 7.93
CA LEU A 39 -3.49 -3.97 7.82
C LEU A 39 -2.35 -4.52 8.67
N LEU A 40 -1.19 -3.89 8.63
CA LEU A 40 -0.06 -4.27 9.47
C LEU A 40 -0.40 -4.12 10.95
N ALA A 41 -1.00 -3.00 11.36
CA ALA A 41 -1.40 -2.77 12.74
C ALA A 41 -2.37 -3.84 13.23
N LEU A 42 -3.38 -4.20 12.44
CA LEU A 42 -4.32 -5.28 12.76
C LEU A 42 -3.62 -6.64 12.87
N PHE A 43 -2.74 -6.96 11.92
CA PHE A 43 -1.98 -8.20 11.93
C PHE A 43 -1.11 -8.32 13.18
N PHE A 44 -0.32 -7.28 13.49
CA PHE A 44 0.52 -7.25 14.68
C PHE A 44 -0.29 -7.29 15.97
N PHE A 45 -1.42 -6.57 16.03
CA PHE A 45 -2.32 -6.61 17.18
C PHE A 45 -2.87 -8.01 17.43
N ALA A 46 -3.39 -8.67 16.39
CA ALA A 46 -3.90 -10.03 16.49
C ALA A 46 -2.79 -11.02 16.90
N ARG A 47 -1.61 -10.90 16.28
CA ARG A 47 -0.44 -11.73 16.56
C ARG A 47 0.05 -11.57 18.01
N TYR A 48 0.09 -10.33 18.51
CA TYR A 48 0.44 -10.01 19.89
C TYR A 48 -0.57 -10.61 20.87
N ARG A 49 -1.87 -10.43 20.62
CA ARG A 49 -2.93 -10.97 21.47
C ARG A 49 -2.91 -12.50 21.52
N TRP A 50 -2.64 -13.16 20.39
CA TRP A 50 -2.46 -14.62 20.35
C TRP A 50 -1.25 -15.05 21.18
N ASN A 51 -0.08 -14.39 21.04
CA ASN A 51 1.10 -14.66 21.85
C ASN A 51 0.78 -14.57 23.35
N VAL A 52 0.15 -13.48 23.80
CA VAL A 52 -0.18 -13.29 25.22
C VAL A 52 -1.06 -14.42 25.77
N ARG A 53 -2.04 -14.89 24.98
CA ARG A 53 -2.90 -16.02 25.38
C ARG A 53 -2.15 -17.35 25.38
N ASN A 54 -1.29 -17.58 24.39
CA ASN A 54 -0.58 -18.83 24.23
C ASN A 54 0.54 -18.98 25.27
N SER A 55 1.30 -17.92 25.54
CA SER A 55 2.34 -17.90 26.58
C SER A 55 1.79 -18.14 27.99
N ARG A 56 0.51 -17.81 28.25
CA ARG A 56 -0.15 -18.14 29.54
C ARG A 56 -0.58 -19.60 29.62
N LYS A 57 -0.87 -20.25 28.47
CA LYS A 57 -1.33 -21.64 28.42
C LYS A 57 -0.21 -22.66 28.65
N TYR A 58 1.04 -22.30 28.29
CA TYR A 58 2.21 -23.17 28.40
C TYR A 58 3.19 -22.76 29.52
N LYS A 59 2.73 -21.93 30.47
CA LYS A 59 3.50 -21.55 31.67
C LYS A 59 3.04 -22.33 32.91
N ASN A 60 2.74 -23.62 32.72
CA ASN A 60 2.55 -24.60 33.78
C ASN A 60 3.75 -25.55 33.77
#